data_AF-A0A918PUJ0-F1
#
_entry.id   AF-A0A918PUJ0-F1
#
_cell.length_a   1.000
_cell.length_b   1.000
_cell.length_c   1.000
_cell.angle_alpha   90.00
_cell.angle_beta   90.00
_cell.angle_gamma   90.00
#
_symmetry.space_group_name_H-M   'P 1'
#
loop_
_entity.id
_entity.type
_entity.pdbx_description
1 polymer ?
#
loop_
_entity_poly.entity_id
_entity_poly.type
_entity_poly.pdbx_seq_one_letter_code
_entity_poly.pdbx_strand_id
1 'polypeptide(L)' 'MLAAAEAQIDQSAEDDKERARNRAKLYAPPKGWLAPGGRRSRPGAMTTAQAQALMQQLAAEDARVTGMRSS' A
#
# COMPACT_ATOMS: atom_id res chain seq x y z
N MET A 1 19.98 8.45 10.83
CA MET A 1 20.31 7.38 9.86
C MET A 1 19.76 6.05 10.40
N LEU A 2 18.47 5.77 10.23
CA LEU A 2 17.84 4.52 10.69
C LEU A 2 18.05 3.35 9.71
N ALA A 3 18.24 3.64 8.42
CA ALA A 3 18.38 2.64 7.36
C ALA A 3 19.59 1.69 7.51
N ALA A 4 20.70 2.14 8.11
CA ALA A 4 21.90 1.32 8.24
C ALA A 4 21.76 0.23 9.32
N ALA A 5 21.04 0.51 10.40
CA ALA A 5 20.78 -0.46 11.47
C ALA A 5 19.77 -1.53 11.03
N GLU A 6 18.76 -1.13 10.27
CA GLU A 6 17.77 -2.05 9.67
C GLU A 6 18.44 -3.04 8.71
N ALA A 7 19.37 -2.53 7.87
CA ALA A 7 20.12 -3.36 6.93
C ALA A 7 21.00 -4.41 7.63
N GLN A 8 21.62 -4.07 8.76
CA GLN A 8 22.45 -5.02 9.52
C GLN A 8 21.63 -6.16 10.12
N ILE A 9 20.42 -5.87 10.62
CA ILE A 9 19.51 -6.85 11.21
C ILE A 9 18.98 -7.82 10.14
N ASP A 10 18.71 -7.31 8.93
CA ASP A 10 18.27 -8.14 7.80
C ASP A 10 19.41 -8.96 7.19
N GLN A 11 20.65 -8.44 7.23
CA GLN A 11 21.86 -9.13 6.76
C GLN A 11 22.34 -10.21 7.72
N SER A 12 22.05 -10.10 9.02
CA SER A 12 22.37 -11.12 10.03
C SER A 12 21.34 -12.26 10.09
N ALA A 13 20.25 -12.20 9.34
CA ALA A 13 19.22 -13.25 9.32
C ALA A 13 19.69 -14.45 8.49
N GLU A 14 19.56 -15.65 9.04
CA GLU A 14 19.97 -16.91 8.40
C GLU A 14 19.00 -17.34 7.29
N ASP A 15 17.71 -16.99 7.44
CA ASP A 15 16.68 -17.31 6.47
C ASP A 15 15.65 -16.17 6.26
N ASP A 16 14.84 -16.31 5.20
CA ASP A 16 13.80 -15.33 4.87
C ASP A 16 12.70 -15.26 5.94
N LYS A 17 12.45 -16.36 6.66
CA LYS A 17 11.46 -16.39 7.75
C LYS A 17 11.92 -15.55 8.93
N GLU A 18 13.21 -15.60 9.24
CA GLU A 18 13.86 -14.84 10.27
C GLU A 18 13.90 -13.36 9.91
N ARG A 19 14.22 -13.02 8.66
CA ARG A 19 14.10 -11.64 8.17
C ARG A 19 12.69 -11.10 8.34
N ALA A 20 11.68 -11.89 8.00
CA ALA A 20 10.28 -11.51 8.20
C ALA A 20 9.92 -11.31 9.69
N ARG A 21 10.41 -12.17 10.59
CA ARG A 21 10.22 -12.02 12.04
C ARG A 21 10.92 -10.77 12.58
N ASN A 22 12.13 -10.49 12.13
CA ASN A 22 12.89 -9.32 12.56
C ASN A 22 12.18 -8.04 12.15
N ARG A 23 11.73 -7.95 10.89
CA ARG A 23 10.91 -6.83 10.41
C ARG A 23 9.60 -6.67 11.19
N ALA A 24 8.90 -7.78 11.45
CA ALA A 24 7.66 -7.77 12.21
C ALA A 24 7.88 -7.23 13.63
N LYS A 25 8.99 -7.58 14.29
CA LYS A 25 9.36 -7.06 15.61
C LYS A 25 9.78 -5.59 15.56
N LEU A 26 10.55 -5.20 14.54
CA LEU A 26 11.11 -3.86 14.42
C LEU A 26 10.05 -2.79 14.18
N TYR A 27 9.03 -3.13 13.39
CA TYR A 27 7.89 -2.26 13.11
C TYR A 27 6.64 -2.61 13.93
N ALA A 28 6.77 -3.50 14.92
CA ALA A 28 5.66 -3.77 15.83
C ALA A 28 5.37 -2.52 16.66
N PRO A 29 4.09 -2.14 16.82
CA PRO A 29 3.74 -1.09 17.76
C PRO A 29 4.13 -1.50 19.19
N PRO A 30 4.51 -0.55 20.06
CA PRO A 30 4.85 -0.84 21.45
C PRO A 30 3.72 -1.59 22.18
N LYS A 31 4.06 -2.42 23.18
CA LYS A 31 3.04 -3.09 24.00
C LYS A 31 2.12 -2.05 24.64
N GLY A 32 0.81 -2.22 24.47
CA GLY A 32 -0.21 -1.27 24.96
C GLY A 32 -0.52 -0.12 23.99
N TRP A 33 0.20 -0.01 22.87
CA TRP A 33 -0.18 0.85 21.77
C TRP A 33 -1.39 0.24 21.05
N LEU A 34 -2.57 0.60 21.53
CA LEU A 34 -3.79 0.45 20.75
C LEU A 34 -3.63 1.36 19.53
N ALA A 35 -3.36 0.77 18.36
CA ALA A 35 -3.58 1.49 17.11
C ALA A 35 -4.99 2.09 17.23
N PRO A 36 -5.18 3.42 17.07
CA PRO A 36 -6.49 4.04 17.21
C PRO A 36 -7.42 3.20 16.36
N GLY A 37 -8.41 2.58 17.00
CA GLY A 37 -9.21 1.50 16.46
C GLY A 37 -9.83 1.93 15.16
N GLY A 38 -9.05 1.77 14.09
CA GLY A 38 -9.43 2.08 12.75
C GLY A 38 -10.42 1.00 12.46
N ARG A 39 -11.70 1.34 12.62
CA ARG A 39 -12.76 0.71 11.84
C ARG A 39 -12.16 0.62 10.46
N ARG A 40 -11.72 -0.57 10.03
CA ARG A 40 -11.32 -0.76 8.64
C ARG A 40 -12.57 -0.34 7.90
N SER A 41 -12.54 0.87 7.36
CA SER A 41 -13.62 1.40 6.58
C SER A 41 -13.65 0.47 5.39
N ARG A 42 -14.54 -0.52 5.44
CA ARG A 42 -14.81 -1.35 4.28
C ARG A 42 -15.21 -0.31 3.23
N PRO A 43 -14.49 -0.19 2.10
CA PRO A 43 -14.91 0.71 1.05
C PRO A 43 -16.38 0.39 0.79
N GLY A 44 -17.24 1.41 0.88
CA GLY A 44 -18.66 1.20 0.60
C GLY A 44 -18.79 0.54 -0.77
N ALA A 45 -19.75 -0.39 -0.91
CA ALA A 45 -20.00 -0.99 -2.21
C ALA A 45 -20.33 0.14 -3.20
N MET A 46 -19.53 0.22 -4.27
CA MET A 46 -19.72 1.21 -5.33
C MET A 46 -21.09 0.99 -5.96
N THR A 47 -21.88 2.05 -6.09
CA THR A 47 -23.16 1.94 -6.79
C THR A 47 -22.93 1.82 -8.29
N THR A 48 -23.89 1.25 -9.02
CA THR A 48 -23.81 1.13 -10.50
C THR A 48 -23.63 2.48 -11.18
N ALA A 49 -24.27 3.53 -10.67
CA ALA A 49 -24.11 4.89 -11.18
C ALA A 49 -22.68 5.43 -10.99
N GLN A 50 -22.06 5.16 -9.84
CA GLN A 50 -20.67 5.53 -9.60
C GLN A 50 -19.72 4.76 -10.54
N ALA A 51 -19.98 3.47 -10.78
CA ALA A 51 -19.20 2.66 -11.70
C ALA A 51 -19.27 3.19 -13.14
N GLN A 52 -20.45 3.60 -13.59
CA GLN A 52 -20.64 4.22 -14.91
C GLN A 52 -19.88 5.54 -15.03
N ALA A 53 -19.94 6.40 -14.02
CA ALA A 53 -19.20 7.66 -14.01
C ALA A 53 -17.68 7.44 -14.09
N LEU A 54 -17.15 6.45 -13.36
CA LEU A 54 -15.73 6.10 -13.41
C LEU A 54 -15.31 5.61 -14.81
N MET A 55 -16.12 4.76 -15.45
CA MET A 55 -15.85 4.28 -16.80
C MET A 55 -15.84 5.41 -17.83
N GLN A 56 -16.72 6.41 -17.70
CA GLN A 56 -16.73 7.59 -18.57
C GLN A 56 -15.47 8.44 -18.41
N GLN A 57 -14.99 8.62 -17.17
CA GLN A 57 -13.74 9.32 -16.91
C GLN A 57 -12.54 8.58 -17.52
N LEU A 58 -12.50 7.25 -17.37
CA LEU A 58 -11.44 6.43 -17.96
C LEU A 58 -11.39 6.55 -19.49
N ALA A 59 -12.55 6.51 -20.15
CA ALA A 59 -12.65 6.67 -21.60
C ALA A 59 -12.17 8.05 -22.07
N ALA A 60 -12.46 9.10 -21.30
CA ALA A 60 -11.98 10.45 -21.60
C ALA A 60 -10.46 10.59 -21.43
N GLU A 61 -9.87 9.93 -20.43
CA GLU A 61 -8.41 9.90 -20.25
C GLU A 61 -7.70 9.10 -21.34
N ASP A 62 -8.23 7.94 -21.72
CA ASP A 62 -7.65 7.10 -22.78
C ASP A 62 -7.60 7.84 -24.13
N ALA A 63 -8.65 8.59 -24.45
CA ALA A 63 -8.68 9.44 -25.64
C ALA A 63 -7.60 10.54 -25.62
N ARG A 64 -7.33 11.14 -24.45
CA ARG A 64 -6.27 12.15 -24.29
C ARG A 64 -4.88 11.53 -24.43
N VAL A 65 -4.63 10.40 -23.80
CA VAL A 65 -3.33 9.70 -23.87
C VAL A 65 -3.06 9.21 -25.29
N THR A 66 -4.07 8.68 -25.97
CA THR A 66 -3.96 8.25 -27.36
C THR A 66 -3.69 9.44 -28.28
N GLY A 67 -4.40 10.55 -28.10
CA GLY A 67 -4.19 11.77 -28.88
C GLY A 67 -2.80 12.41 -28.68
N MET A 68 -2.20 12.28 -27.50
CA MET A 68 -0.84 12.75 -27.21
C MET A 68 0.27 11.85 -27.77
N ARG A 69 0.02 10.55 -28.01
CA ARG A 69 1.00 9.64 -28.62
C ARG A 69 1.03 9.72 -30.14
N SER A 70 0.03 10.36 -30.75
CA SER A 70 -0.09 10.54 -32.20
C SER A 70 0.44 11.89 -32.71
N SER A 71 1.12 12.68 -31.87
CA SER A 71 1.76 13.96 -32.21
C SER A 71 3.28 13.86 -32.19
#